data_AF-A0A5K0ZXH8-F1
#
_entry.id   AF-A0A5K0ZXH8-F1
#
_cell.length_a   1.000
_cell.length_b   1.000
_cell.length_c   1.000
_cell.angle_alpha   90.00
_cell.angle_beta   90.00
_cell.angle_gamma   90.00
#
_symmetry.space_group_name_H-M   'P 1'
#
loop_
_entity.id
_entity.type
_entity.pdbx_description
1 polymer ?
#
loop_
_entity_poly.entity_id
_entity_poly.type
_entity_poly.pdbx_seq_one_letter_code
_entity_poly.pdbx_strand_id
1 'polypeptide(L)' 'VLSLLPDFKRKDVLELGAGIGRFTAEIAKDAGSLIAIDFIESVIKK' A
#
# COMPACT_ATOMS: atom_id res chain seq x y z
N VAL A 1 -6.05 -2.54 11.39
CA VAL A 1 -6.49 -2.38 9.99
C VAL A 1 -5.98 -3.51 9.13
N LEU A 2 -4.66 -3.73 9.01
CA LEU A 2 -4.10 -4.82 8.18
C LEU A 2 -4.68 -6.21 8.49
N SER A 3 -4.94 -6.52 9.77
CA SER A 3 -5.56 -7.77 10.21
C SER A 3 -7.02 -7.98 9.75
N LEU A 4 -7.66 -6.94 9.21
CA LEU A 4 -9.04 -6.99 8.68
C LEU A 4 -9.06 -7.19 7.16
N LEU A 5 -7.91 -7.06 6.50
CA LEU A 5 -7.81 -7.29 5.06
C LEU A 5 -7.89 -8.79 4.76
N PRO A 6 -8.44 -9.18 3.61
CA PRO A 6 -8.27 -10.55 3.12
C PRO A 6 -6.77 -10.85 2.93
N ASP A 7 -6.40 -12.13 2.94
CA ASP A 7 -5.02 -12.51 2.63
C ASP A 7 -4.61 -11.93 1.25
N PHE A 8 -3.53 -11.16 1.24
CA PHE A 8 -2.98 -10.52 0.04
C PHE A 8 -1.58 -11.05 -0.33
N LYS A 9 -1.13 -12.13 0.32
CA LYS A 9 0.19 -12.70 0.07
C LYS A 9 0.36 -13.12 -1.39
N ARG A 10 1.45 -12.66 -2.03
CA ARG A 10 1.80 -12.87 -3.44
C ARG A 10 0.74 -12.38 -4.44
N LYS A 11 -0.15 -11.48 -4.04
CA LYS A 11 -1.15 -10.85 -4.93
C LYS A 11 -0.70 -9.47 -5.37
N ASP A 12 -1.25 -8.99 -6.47
CA ASP A 12 -1.10 -7.61 -6.92
C ASP A 12 -2.06 -6.72 -6.12
N VAL A 13 -1.54 -5.67 -5.49
CA VAL A 13 -2.31 -4.78 -4.62
C VAL A 13 -2.24 -3.35 -5.15
N LEU A 14 -3.39 -2.67 -5.15
CA LEU A 14 -3.52 -1.24 -5.42
C LEU A 14 -3.96 -0.52 -4.14
N GLU A 15 -3.09 0.32 -3.59
CA GLU A 15 -3.38 1.14 -2.41
C GLU A 15 -3.78 2.55 -2.84
N LEU A 16 -5.06 2.89 -2.65
CA LEU A 16 -5.63 4.20 -2.96
C LEU A 16 -5.55 5.11 -1.72
N GLY A 17 -4.92 6.28 -1.84
CA GLY A 17 -4.75 7.20 -0.72
C GLY A 17 -3.64 6.73 0.24
N ALA A 18 -2.51 6.30 -0.31
CA ALA A 18 -1.39 5.77 0.45
C ALA A 18 -0.76 6.80 1.41
N GLY A 19 -0.94 8.09 1.13
CA GLY A 19 -0.41 9.20 1.91
C GLY A 19 1.10 9.07 2.10
N ILE A 20 1.53 9.25 3.35
CA ILE A 20 2.94 9.07 3.77
C ILE A 20 3.41 7.59 3.77
N GLY A 21 2.55 6.65 3.37
CA GLY A 21 2.87 5.23 3.27
C GLY A 21 2.80 4.46 4.59
N ARG A 22 1.89 4.84 5.50
CA ARG A 22 1.72 4.18 6.82
C ARG A 22 1.48 2.67 6.71
N PHE A 23 0.80 2.22 5.67
CA PHE A 23 0.49 0.82 5.44
C PHE A 23 1.24 0.23 4.25
N THR A 24 1.62 1.05 3.27
CA THR A 24 2.40 0.67 2.08
C THR A 24 3.58 -0.24 2.41
N ALA A 25 4.40 0.12 3.40
CA ALA A 25 5.59 -0.64 3.76
C ALA A 25 5.27 -2.03 4.32
N GLU A 26 4.16 -2.18 5.05
CA GLU A 26 3.73 -3.48 5.56
C GLU A 26 3.08 -4.32 4.48
N ILE A 27 2.25 -3.72 3.61
CA ILE A 27 1.62 -4.41 2.48
C ILE A 27 2.70 -4.95 1.52
N ALA A 28 3.74 -4.17 1.24
CA ALA A 28 4.82 -4.53 0.33
C ALA A 28 5.67 -5.73 0.78
N LYS A 29 5.62 -6.12 2.07
CA LYS A 29 6.35 -7.30 2.57
C LYS A 29 5.77 -8.61 2.05
N ASP A 30 4.45 -8.67 1.94
CA ASP A 30 3.73 -9.90 1.61
C ASP A 30 3.09 -9.88 0.21
N ALA A 31 2.77 -8.69 -0.32
CA ALA A 31 2.22 -8.53 -1.66
C ALA A 31 3.23 -8.99 -2.74
N GLY A 32 2.71 -9.52 -3.85
CA GLY A 32 3.54 -9.85 -5.02
C GLY A 32 3.97 -8.60 -5.77
N SER A 33 3.05 -7.65 -5.93
CA SER A 33 3.33 -6.30 -6.40
C SER A 33 2.44 -5.30 -5.66
N LEU A 34 2.89 -4.05 -5.57
CA LEU A 34 2.15 -2.97 -4.95
C LEU A 34 2.26 -1.71 -5.81
N ILE A 35 1.11 -1.15 -6.18
CA ILE A 35 1.00 0.21 -6.69
C ILE A 35 0.34 1.04 -5.58
N ALA A 36 1.06 2.05 -5.08
CA ALA A 36 0.56 3.00 -4.10
C ALA A 36 0.33 4.34 -4.80
N ILE A 37 -0.87 4.90 -4.64
CA ILE A 37 -1.23 6.19 -5.24
C ILE A 37 -1.72 7.15 -4.17
N ASP A 38 -1.38 8.42 -4.34
CA ASP A 38 -2.00 9.51 -3.62
C ASP A 38 -2.20 10.71 -4.55
N PHE A 39 -3.21 11.51 -4.26
CA PHE A 39 -3.55 12.73 -4.99
C PHE A 39 -2.72 13.93 -4.52
N ILE A 40 -2.15 13.89 -3.31
CA ILE A 40 -1.25 14.92 -2.80
C ILE A 40 0.18 14.51 -3.14
N GLU A 41 0.78 15.18 -4.11
CA GLU A 41 2.13 14.84 -4.59
C GLU A 41 3.19 14.87 -3.48
N SER A 42 3.09 15.84 -2.56
CA SER A 42 4.07 16.03 -1.49
C SER A 42 4.06 14.95 -0.42
N VAL A 43 2.98 14.15 -0.29
CA VAL A 43 2.93 13.06 0.69
C VAL A 43 3.40 11.74 0.11
N ILE A 44 3.23 11.54 -1.20
CA ILE A 44 3.66 10.31 -1.89
C ILE A 44 5.10 10.37 -2.38
N LYS A 45 5.62 11.57 -2.66
CA LYS A 45 7.04 11.76 -2.98
C LYS A 45 7.90 11.61 -1.73
N LYS A 46 8.97 10.84 -1.86
CA LYS A 46 10.06 10.76 -0.89
C LYS A 46 11.15 11.77 -1.21
#